data_AF-A0A2V7M794-F1
#
_entry.id   AF-A0A2V7M794-F1
#
_cell.length_a   1.000
_cell.length_b   1.000
_cell.length_c   1.000
_cell.angle_alpha   90.00
_cell.angle_beta   90.00
_cell.angle_gamma   90.00
#
_symmetry.space_group_name_H-M   'P 1'
#
loop_
_entity.id
_entity.type
_entity.pdbx_description
1 polymer ?
#
loop_
_entity_poly.entity_id
_entity_poly.type
_entity_poly.pdbx_seq_one_letter_code
_entity_poly.pdbx_strand_id
1 'polypeptide(L)'
;MNITKNQRGFTIIEIIIAIIVLTVGVLGLVTTAALVTRMIARGQRSATAAAFASRRLERMRAVACTAAQRVDGQDTLYRGSTWVAVNTWTFTNAPNQNFRLKVVTLYKTIKNRVRTDSTETTIPCNVFG
;
A
#
# COMPACT_ATOMS: atom_id res chain seq x y z
N MET A 1 21.81 25.84 62.81
CA MET A 1 22.00 25.60 61.36
C MET A 1 20.61 25.51 60.74
N ASN A 2 20.05 26.66 60.32
CA ASN A 2 18.66 26.71 59.85
C ASN A 2 18.61 26.42 58.36
N ILE A 3 18.06 25.27 58.02
CA ILE A 3 17.81 24.82 56.65
C ILE A 3 16.45 25.42 56.27
N THR A 4 16.44 26.59 55.62
CA THR A 4 15.21 27.18 55.10
C THR A 4 14.72 26.38 53.89
N LYS A 5 13.76 25.49 54.11
CA LYS A 5 13.06 24.77 53.05
C LYS A 5 12.16 25.76 52.29
N ASN A 6 12.62 26.21 51.12
CA ASN A 6 11.86 27.04 50.20
C ASN A 6 10.75 26.22 49.53
N GLN A 7 9.61 26.03 50.21
CA GLN A 7 8.43 25.41 49.61
C GLN A 7 7.68 26.44 48.76
N ARG A 8 8.14 26.64 47.53
CA ARG A 8 7.36 27.34 46.51
C ARG A 8 6.23 26.40 46.08
N GLY A 9 5.03 26.65 46.61
CA GLY A 9 3.81 25.94 46.20
C GLY A 9 3.47 26.24 44.75
N PHE A 10 3.02 25.21 44.04
CA PHE A 10 2.55 25.28 42.66
C PHE A 10 1.38 26.28 42.60
N THR A 11 1.50 27.31 41.78
CA THR A 11 0.47 28.36 41.72
C THR A 11 -0.73 27.86 40.90
N ILE A 12 -1.93 28.36 41.19
CA ILE A 12 -3.13 28.03 40.39
C ILE A 12 -2.90 28.33 38.91
N ILE A 13 -2.19 29.42 38.61
CA ILE A 13 -1.88 29.80 37.23
C ILE A 13 -0.97 28.79 36.52
N GLU A 14 -0.05 28.14 37.24
CA GLU A 14 0.81 27.08 36.71
C GLU A 14 0.00 25.84 36.32
N ILE A 15 -1.00 25.48 37.13
CA ILE A 15 -1.93 24.37 36.81
C ILE A 15 -2.77 24.70 35.58
N ILE A 16 -3.30 25.92 35.50
CA ILE A 16 -4.10 26.36 34.36
C ILE A 16 -3.29 26.27 33.07
N ILE A 17 -2.05 26.78 33.08
CA ILE A 17 -1.15 26.69 31.92
C ILE A 17 -0.84 25.23 31.58
N ALA A 18 -0.55 24.39 32.57
CA ALA A 18 -0.28 22.97 32.35
C ALA A 18 -1.46 22.25 31.67
N ILE A 19 -2.70 22.54 32.09
CA ILE A 19 -3.91 21.96 31.47
C ILE A 19 -4.09 22.49 30.04
N ILE A 20 -3.87 23.78 29.79
CA ILE A 20 -3.96 24.34 28.43
C ILE A 20 -2.94 23.66 27.50
N VAL A 21 -1.68 23.56 27.93
CA VAL A 21 -0.63 22.89 27.14
C VAL A 21 -0.96 21.41 26.92
N LEU A 22 -1.45 20.72 27.95
CA LEU A 22 -1.86 19.32 27.86
C LEU A 22 -3.00 19.13 26.85
N THR A 23 -4.04 19.96 26.91
CA THR A 23 -5.19 19.85 26.01
C THR A 23 -4.80 20.08 24.54
N VAL A 24 -3.99 21.11 24.27
CA VAL A 24 -3.47 21.37 22.92
C VAL A 24 -2.58 20.22 22.44
N GLY A 25 -1.71 19.70 23.32
CA GLY A 25 -0.85 18.55 23.02
C GLY A 25 -1.65 17.29 22.67
N VAL A 26 -2.68 16.97 23.47
CA VAL A 26 -3.55 15.80 23.23
C VAL A 26 -4.35 15.96 21.95
N LEU A 27 -4.88 17.15 21.64
CA LEU A 27 -5.57 17.41 20.38
C LEU A 27 -4.64 17.18 19.17
N GLY A 28 -3.39 17.66 19.26
CA GLY A 28 -2.36 17.39 18.26
C GLY A 28 -2.11 15.89 18.06
N LEU A 29 -1.98 15.13 19.14
CA LEU A 29 -1.77 13.68 19.08
C LEU A 29 -2.95 12.93 18.45
N VAL A 30 -4.19 13.30 18.79
CA VAL A 30 -5.38 12.64 18.21
C VAL A 30 -5.45 12.84 16.70
N THR A 31 -5.16 14.05 16.21
CA THR A 31 -5.18 14.32 14.76
C THR A 31 -4.11 13.53 14.02
N THR A 32 -2.89 13.45 14.56
CA THR A 32 -1.79 12.70 13.93
C THR A 32 -2.07 11.19 13.92
N ALA A 33 -2.55 10.64 15.03
CA ALA A 33 -2.93 9.22 15.13
C ALA A 33 -4.02 8.85 14.10
N ALA A 34 -5.03 9.70 13.93
CA ALA A 34 -6.08 9.49 12.92
C ALA A 34 -5.53 9.50 11.49
N LEU A 35 -4.61 10.42 11.18
CA LEU A 35 -3.96 10.50 9.87
C LEU A 35 -3.09 9.27 9.58
N VAL A 36 -2.24 8.88 10.53
CA VAL A 36 -1.38 7.70 10.41
C VAL A 36 -2.21 6.44 10.18
N THR A 37 -3.29 6.26 10.93
CA THR A 37 -4.19 5.11 10.77
C THR A 37 -4.79 5.04 9.35
N ARG A 38 -5.20 6.20 8.79
CA ARG A 38 -5.69 6.29 7.40
C ARG A 38 -4.59 5.97 6.38
N MET A 39 -3.36 6.41 6.62
CA MET A 39 -2.22 6.10 5.76
C MET A 39 -1.89 4.60 5.79
N ILE A 40 -1.89 3.96 6.96
CA ILE A 40 -1.70 2.51 7.10
C ILE A 40 -2.78 1.75 6.31
N ALA A 41 -4.05 2.10 6.49
CA ALA A 41 -5.14 1.46 5.77
C ALA A 41 -5.02 1.61 4.23
N ARG A 42 -4.54 2.76 3.75
CA ARG A 42 -4.24 2.97 2.32
C ARG A 42 -3.05 2.13 1.87
N GLY A 43 -1.97 2.11 2.65
CA GLY A 43 -0.76 1.33 2.36
C GLY A 43 -1.04 -0.16 2.24
N GLN A 44 -1.83 -0.72 3.17
CA GLN A 44 -2.24 -2.13 3.16
C GLN A 44 -2.97 -2.52 1.87
N ARG A 45 -3.85 -1.66 1.36
CA ARG A 45 -4.57 -1.92 0.09
C ARG A 45 -3.64 -1.86 -1.11
N SER A 46 -2.73 -0.89 -1.14
CA SER A 46 -1.71 -0.78 -2.19
C SER A 46 -0.80 -2.01 -2.20
N ALA A 47 -0.36 -2.45 -1.02
CA ALA A 47 0.46 -3.65 -0.87
C ALA A 47 -0.30 -4.92 -1.30
N THR A 48 -1.59 -5.03 -0.97
CA THR A 48 -2.42 -6.15 -1.42
C THR A 48 -2.56 -6.18 -2.94
N ALA A 49 -2.79 -5.02 -3.58
CA ALA A 49 -2.87 -4.91 -5.03
C ALA A 49 -1.53 -5.28 -5.70
N ALA A 50 -0.42 -4.74 -5.19
CA ALA A 50 0.92 -5.09 -5.69
C ALA A 50 1.21 -6.60 -5.54
N ALA A 51 0.92 -7.19 -4.38
CA ALA A 51 1.10 -8.62 -4.17
C ALA A 51 0.21 -9.49 -5.08
N PHE A 52 -0.98 -9.00 -5.45
CA PHE A 52 -1.84 -9.67 -6.42
C PHE A 52 -1.25 -9.59 -7.83
N ALA A 53 -0.74 -8.42 -8.23
CA ALA A 53 -0.01 -8.23 -9.48
C ALA A 53 1.23 -9.14 -9.57
N SER A 54 2.07 -9.15 -8.53
CA SER A 54 3.29 -9.97 -8.47
C SER A 54 3.00 -11.46 -8.58
N ARG A 55 1.95 -11.96 -7.92
CA ARG A 55 1.53 -13.37 -8.06
C ARG A 55 1.10 -13.71 -9.48
N ARG A 56 0.39 -12.79 -10.15
CA ARG A 56 0.01 -12.97 -11.55
C ARG A 56 1.23 -12.96 -12.45
N LEU A 57 2.15 -12.00 -12.27
CA LEU A 57 3.41 -11.94 -13.01
C LEU A 57 4.21 -13.23 -12.89
N GLU A 58 4.34 -13.77 -11.67
CA GLU A 58 5.11 -15.00 -11.43
C GLU A 58 4.49 -16.22 -12.12
N ARG A 59 3.16 -16.36 -12.06
CA ARG A 59 2.46 -17.42 -12.80
C ARG A 59 2.68 -17.31 -14.30
N MET A 60 2.61 -16.09 -14.84
CA MET A 60 2.80 -15.88 -16.27
C MET A 60 4.26 -16.09 -16.67
N ARG A 61 5.24 -15.79 -15.80
CA ARG A 61 6.66 -16.05 -16.05
C ARG A 61 6.96 -17.51 -16.33
N ALA A 62 6.36 -18.42 -15.57
CA ALA A 62 6.54 -19.86 -15.77
C ALA A 62 5.99 -20.38 -17.11
N VAL A 63 4.97 -19.72 -17.67
CA VAL A 63 4.27 -20.18 -18.90
C VAL A 63 4.52 -19.31 -20.13
N ALA A 64 5.20 -18.17 -19.98
CA ALA A 64 5.36 -17.17 -21.04
C ALA A 64 6.13 -17.67 -22.27
N CYS A 65 6.97 -18.69 -22.10
CA CYS A 65 7.74 -19.28 -23.20
C CYS A 65 7.00 -20.37 -23.97
N THR A 66 5.85 -20.84 -23.46
CA THR A 66 4.97 -21.73 -24.20
C THR A 66 3.96 -20.89 -24.99
N ALA A 67 4.11 -20.84 -26.32
CA ALA A 67 3.26 -20.02 -27.18
C ALA A 67 1.76 -20.27 -26.97
N ALA A 68 1.35 -21.53 -26.75
CA ALA A 68 -0.05 -21.91 -26.50
C ALA A 68 -0.62 -21.39 -25.17
N GLN A 69 0.24 -21.06 -24.19
CA GLN A 69 -0.17 -20.57 -22.87
C GLN A 69 0.01 -19.05 -22.71
N ARG A 70 0.66 -18.41 -23.69
CA ARG A 70 0.87 -16.96 -23.74
C ARG A 70 -0.39 -16.26 -24.24
N VAL A 71 -1.37 -16.15 -23.35
CA VAL A 71 -2.66 -15.51 -23.63
C VAL A 71 -2.89 -14.30 -22.73
N ASP A 72 -3.48 -13.27 -23.30
CA ASP A 72 -3.96 -12.10 -22.57
C ASP A 72 -5.21 -12.47 -21.76
N GLY A 73 -5.46 -11.73 -20.68
CA GLY A 73 -6.62 -12.03 -19.86
C GLY A 73 -6.80 -11.14 -18.65
N GLN A 74 -7.79 -11.52 -17.84
CA GLN A 74 -8.18 -10.81 -16.65
C GLN A 74 -8.43 -11.77 -15.49
N ASP A 75 -8.17 -11.30 -14.27
CA ASP A 75 -8.48 -12.00 -13.03
C ASP A 75 -8.96 -11.01 -11.98
N THR A 76 -9.86 -11.46 -11.12
CA THR A 76 -10.54 -10.63 -10.14
C THR A 76 -10.32 -11.19 -8.74
N LEU A 77 -9.75 -10.36 -7.88
CA LEU A 77 -9.57 -10.68 -6.47
C LEU A 77 -10.82 -10.30 -5.70
N TYR A 78 -11.51 -11.31 -5.18
CA TYR A 78 -12.67 -11.15 -4.32
C TYR A 78 -12.31 -11.27 -2.84
N ARG A 79 -13.05 -10.55 -1.99
CA ARG A 79 -13.12 -10.75 -0.55
C ARG A 79 -14.59 -10.95 -0.20
N GLY A 80 -14.98 -12.22 0.00
CA GLY A 80 -16.40 -12.60 -0.01
C GLY A 80 -17.04 -12.27 -1.36
N SER A 81 -18.23 -11.69 -1.36
CA SER A 81 -18.93 -11.28 -2.59
C SER A 81 -18.47 -9.93 -3.17
N THR A 82 -17.50 -9.25 -2.53
CA THR A 82 -17.04 -7.92 -2.97
C THR A 82 -15.71 -8.02 -3.71
N TRP A 83 -15.66 -7.51 -4.94
CA TRP A 83 -14.40 -7.38 -5.66
C TRP A 83 -13.51 -6.30 -5.02
N VAL A 84 -12.22 -6.61 -4.87
CA VAL A 84 -11.21 -5.76 -4.21
C VAL A 84 -10.20 -5.23 -5.22
N ALA A 85 -9.71 -6.10 -6.11
CA ALA A 85 -8.77 -5.75 -7.16
C ALA A 85 -9.03 -6.58 -8.43
N VAL A 86 -8.57 -6.07 -9.56
CA VAL A 86 -8.71 -6.69 -10.87
C VAL A 86 -7.38 -6.55 -11.60
N ASN A 87 -6.81 -7.67 -12.03
CA ASN A 87 -5.60 -7.71 -12.84
C ASN A 87 -5.99 -7.94 -14.28
N THR A 88 -5.49 -7.11 -15.18
CA THR A 88 -5.52 -7.34 -16.63
C THR A 88 -4.09 -7.44 -17.10
N TRP A 89 -3.75 -8.48 -17.86
CA TRP A 89 -2.40 -8.65 -18.39
C TRP A 89 -2.39 -8.77 -19.90
N THR A 90 -1.33 -8.22 -20.49
CA THR A 90 -1.09 -8.29 -21.93
C THR A 90 0.35 -8.64 -22.23
N PHE A 91 0.54 -9.49 -23.24
CA PHE A 91 1.85 -9.79 -23.80
C PHE A 91 2.12 -8.91 -25.02
N THR A 92 3.32 -8.35 -25.05
CA THR A 92 3.82 -7.61 -26.20
C THR A 92 5.17 -8.18 -26.60
N ASN A 93 5.42 -8.30 -27.90
CA ASN A 93 6.73 -8.75 -28.38
C ASN A 93 7.77 -7.64 -28.10
N ALA A 94 8.94 -8.04 -27.61
CA ALA A 94 10.09 -7.16 -27.41
C ALA A 94 11.27 -7.65 -28.28
N PRO A 95 12.30 -6.80 -28.51
CA PRO A 95 13.48 -7.19 -29.30
C PRO A 95 14.18 -8.43 -28.72
N ASN A 96 14.91 -9.16 -29.56
CA ASN A 96 15.72 -10.34 -29.20
C ASN A 96 14.92 -11.52 -28.63
N GLN A 97 13.76 -11.84 -29.24
CA GLN A 97 12.88 -12.94 -28.81
C GLN A 97 12.40 -12.84 -27.35
N ASN A 98 12.43 -11.64 -26.79
CA ASN A 98 11.91 -11.36 -25.47
C ASN A 98 10.42 -11.04 -25.53
N PHE A 99 9.68 -11.35 -24.46
CA PHE A 99 8.28 -10.96 -24.32
C PHE A 99 8.13 -10.00 -23.17
N ARG A 100 7.47 -8.87 -23.40
CA ARG A 100 7.13 -7.91 -22.36
C ARG A 100 5.72 -8.19 -21.87
N LEU A 101 5.61 -8.52 -20.60
CA LEU A 101 4.36 -8.74 -19.89
C LEU A 101 4.02 -7.47 -19.11
N LYS A 102 2.87 -6.88 -19.43
CA LYS A 102 2.30 -5.74 -18.69
C LYS A 102 1.12 -6.23 -17.87
N VAL A 103 1.16 -6.04 -16.56
CA VAL A 103 0.04 -6.32 -15.65
C VAL A 103 -0.47 -5.01 -15.09
N VAL A 104 -1.71 -4.70 -15.38
CA VAL A 104 -2.42 -3.52 -14.89
C VAL A 104 -3.39 -3.98 -13.81
N THR A 105 -3.25 -3.42 -12.61
CA THR A 105 -4.04 -3.77 -11.42
C THR A 105 -4.93 -2.60 -11.04
N LEU A 106 -6.25 -2.79 -11.13
CA LEU A 106 -7.25 -1.84 -10.69
C LEU A 106 -7.77 -2.26 -9.30
N TYR A 107 -7.77 -1.37 -8.31
CA TYR A 107 -8.21 -1.69 -6.95
C TYR A 107 -9.03 -0.58 -6.29
N LYS A 108 -9.91 -0.95 -5.35
CA LYS A 108 -10.79 -0.02 -4.63
C LYS A 108 -10.09 0.72 -3.49
N THR A 109 -10.29 2.03 -3.45
CA THR A 109 -9.91 2.90 -2.33
C THR A 109 -11.03 3.01 -1.29
N ILE A 110 -10.73 3.62 -0.14
CA ILE A 110 -11.68 3.84 0.97
C ILE A 110 -12.92 4.64 0.58
N LYS A 111 -12.85 5.47 -0.47
CA LYS A 111 -13.97 6.31 -0.94
C LYS A 111 -14.69 5.70 -2.15
N ASN A 112 -14.62 4.38 -2.33
CA ASN A 112 -15.12 3.65 -3.50
C ASN A 112 -14.57 4.16 -4.86
N ARG A 113 -13.56 5.03 -4.84
CA ARG A 113 -12.81 5.40 -6.05
C ARG A 113 -11.85 4.28 -6.38
N VAL A 114 -11.58 4.08 -7.66
CA VAL A 114 -10.59 3.10 -8.12
C VAL A 114 -9.24 3.75 -8.33
N ARG A 115 -8.18 2.98 -8.15
CA ARG A 115 -6.82 3.34 -8.55
C ARG A 115 -6.24 2.23 -9.39
N THR A 116 -5.33 2.61 -10.28
CA THR A 116 -4.67 1.70 -11.19
C THR A 116 -3.17 1.75 -10.91
N ASP A 117 -2.57 0.58 -10.81
CA ASP A 117 -1.13 0.38 -10.76
C ASP A 117 -0.70 -0.48 -11.95
N SER A 118 0.46 -0.25 -12.53
CA SER A 118 0.96 -1.00 -13.68
C SER A 118 2.35 -1.52 -13.38
N THR A 119 2.52 -2.84 -13.51
CA THR A 119 3.81 -3.50 -13.36
C THR A 119 4.17 -4.15 -14.68
N GLU A 120 5.35 -3.83 -15.20
CA GLU A 120 5.86 -4.37 -16.44
C GLU A 120 7.10 -5.22 -16.17
N THR A 121 7.23 -6.34 -16.88
CA THR A 121 8.43 -7.17 -16.83
C THR A 121 8.75 -7.72 -18.20
N THR A 122 10.04 -7.89 -18.48
CA THR A 122 10.52 -8.54 -19.69
C THR A 122 10.94 -9.97 -19.35
N ILE A 123 10.49 -10.92 -20.15
CA ILE A 123 10.74 -12.34 -20.00
C ILE A 123 11.57 -12.78 -21.20
N PRO A 124 12.85 -13.14 -21.00
CA PRO A 124 13.64 -13.78 -22.02
C PRO A 124 13.20 -15.24 -22.14
N CYS A 125 12.81 -15.64 -23.34
CA CYS A 125 12.61 -17.04 -23.69
C CYS A 125 13.83 -17.50 -24.48
N ASN A 126 14.98 -17.50 -23.82
CA ASN A 126 16.12 -18.23 -24.33
C ASN A 126 15.81 -19.72 -24.18
N VAL A 127 15.54 -20.37 -25.31
CA VAL A 127 15.64 -21.82 -25.43
C VAL A 127 17.08 -22.15 -25.06
N PHE A 128 17.32 -22.58 -23.82
CA PHE A 128 18.52 -23.35 -23.52
C PHE A 128 18.33 -24.66 -24.26
N GLY A 129 18.96 -24.76 -25.44
CA GLY A 129 19.14 -26.01 -26.15
C GLY A 129 20.01 -26.96 -25.35
#